data_AF-A0A4Q3WJN7-F1
#
_entry.id   AF-A0A4Q3WJN7-F1
#
_cell.length_a   1.000
_cell.length_b   1.000
_cell.length_c   1.000
_cell.angle_alpha   90.00
_cell.angle_beta   90.00
_cell.angle_gamma   90.00
#
_symmetry.space_group_name_H-M   'P 1'
#
loop_
_entity.id
_entity.type
_entity.pdbx_description
1 polymer ?
#
loop_
_entity_poly.entity_id
_entity_poly.type
_entity_poly.pdbx_seq_one_letter_code
_entity_poly.pdbx_strand_id
1 'polypeptide(L)'
;MLSLTDRDAVTAALTDTTLDPDLRALVGLRVWQVDTDRRRPLGEVLQIIVIHPGDPPEVIHDAVGFPICWDQAEQPGWEWMNDHGPWFELAYVLTDDFGMLVFVADHPDTNDTLRFNCLGVANRPPTPNKA
;
A
#
# COMPACT_ATOMS: atom_id res chain seq x y z
N MET A 1 -5.57 -9.35 3.80
CA MET A 1 -4.80 -8.16 4.15
C MET A 1 -3.49 -8.54 4.81
N LEU A 2 -2.40 -7.85 4.49
CA LEU A 2 -1.09 -8.02 5.10
C LEU A 2 -0.65 -6.68 5.73
N SER A 3 -0.16 -6.72 6.97
CA SER A 3 0.38 -5.55 7.68
C SER A 3 1.80 -5.86 8.13
N LEU A 4 2.75 -5.00 7.77
CA LEU A 4 4.18 -5.16 8.03
C LEU A 4 4.65 -3.98 8.87
N THR A 5 4.89 -4.25 10.15
CA THR A 5 5.27 -3.25 11.16
C THR A 5 6.67 -3.49 11.74
N ASP A 6 7.31 -4.59 11.38
CA ASP A 6 8.65 -4.93 11.85
C ASP A 6 9.44 -5.72 10.81
N ARG A 7 10.74 -5.90 11.09
CA ARG A 7 11.68 -6.55 10.15
C ARG A 7 11.41 -8.04 10.00
N ASP A 8 10.82 -8.70 10.99
CA ASP A 8 10.51 -10.13 10.92
C ASP A 8 9.30 -10.36 10.00
N ALA A 9 8.26 -9.54 10.14
CA ALA A 9 7.11 -9.51 9.24
C ALA A 9 7.53 -9.21 7.80
N VAL A 10 8.41 -8.22 7.59
CA VAL A 10 9.00 -7.94 6.28
C VAL A 10 9.76 -9.15 5.75
N THR A 11 10.63 -9.76 6.56
CA THR A 11 11.42 -10.93 6.14
C THR A 11 10.52 -12.10 5.76
N ALA A 12 9.46 -12.34 6.52
CA ALA A 12 8.45 -13.35 6.19
C ALA A 12 7.79 -13.05 4.84
N ALA A 13 7.34 -11.81 4.60
CA ALA A 13 6.76 -11.42 3.31
C ALA A 13 7.77 -11.54 2.14
N LEU A 14 9.04 -11.19 2.37
CA LEU A 14 10.10 -11.30 1.37
C LEU A 14 10.56 -12.74 1.09
N THR A 15 10.20 -13.69 1.93
CA THR A 15 10.54 -15.11 1.74
C THR A 15 9.32 -15.96 1.37
N ASP A 16 8.12 -15.42 1.48
CA ASP A 16 6.89 -16.06 1.01
C ASP A 16 6.85 -16.13 -0.52
N THR A 17 6.97 -17.34 -1.04
CA THR A 17 6.94 -17.63 -2.49
C THR A 17 5.53 -17.55 -3.08
N THR A 18 4.49 -17.51 -2.24
CA THR A 18 3.09 -17.39 -2.67
C THR A 18 2.64 -15.95 -2.82
N LEU A 19 3.39 -15.00 -2.24
CA LEU A 19 3.17 -13.59 -2.43
C LEU A 19 3.53 -13.19 -3.87
N ASP A 20 2.72 -12.27 -4.42
CA ASP A 20 2.95 -11.66 -5.73
C ASP A 20 4.42 -11.16 -5.84
N PRO A 21 5.17 -11.57 -6.88
CA PRO A 21 6.58 -11.25 -6.99
C PRO A 21 6.85 -9.74 -7.18
N ASP A 22 5.94 -9.01 -7.83
CA ASP A 22 6.05 -7.56 -8.03
C ASP A 22 5.79 -6.85 -6.70
N LEU A 23 4.76 -7.27 -5.94
CA LEU A 23 4.53 -6.77 -4.59
C LEU A 23 5.74 -7.01 -3.68
N ARG A 24 6.31 -8.22 -3.72
CA ARG A 24 7.50 -8.56 -2.94
C ARG A 24 8.69 -7.67 -3.28
N ALA A 25 8.88 -7.35 -4.57
CA ALA A 25 9.91 -6.42 -5.01
C ALA A 25 9.65 -4.99 -4.52
N LEU A 26 8.40 -4.52 -4.57
CA LEU A 26 8.01 -3.19 -4.08
C LEU A 26 8.24 -3.05 -2.57
N VAL A 27 7.81 -4.03 -1.77
CA VAL A 27 8.06 -4.07 -0.32
C VAL A 27 9.56 -4.03 -0.04
N GLY A 28 10.34 -4.87 -0.72
CA GLY A 28 11.80 -4.91 -0.55
C GLY A 28 12.48 -3.58 -0.88
N LEU A 29 12.05 -2.93 -1.98
CA LEU A 29 12.57 -1.63 -2.39
C LEU A 29 12.30 -0.55 -1.34
N ARG A 30 11.07 -0.47 -0.82
CA ARG A 30 10.69 0.57 0.15
C ARG A 30 11.36 0.40 1.49
N VAL A 31 11.43 -0.83 2.00
CA VAL A 31 12.17 -1.12 3.22
C VAL A 31 13.65 -0.78 3.05
N TRP A 32 14.26 -1.14 1.92
CA TRP A 32 15.67 -0.79 1.64
C TRP A 32 15.92 0.72 1.63
N GLN A 33 14.96 1.53 1.16
CA GLN A 33 15.08 2.99 1.11
C GLN A 33 14.99 3.66 2.48
N VAL A 34 14.17 3.13 3.40
CA VAL A 34 13.89 3.79 4.69
C VAL A 34 14.61 3.17 5.88
N ASP A 35 14.91 1.86 5.84
CA ASP A 35 15.52 1.12 6.95
C ASP A 35 17.05 1.31 7.01
N THR A 36 17.47 2.57 7.06
CA THR A 36 18.88 2.98 7.00
C THR A 36 19.55 2.97 8.37
N ASP A 37 18.81 3.23 9.45
CA ASP A 37 19.26 3.09 10.84
C ASP A 37 18.69 1.83 11.50
N ARG A 38 19.49 0.77 11.52
CA ARG A 38 19.11 -0.52 12.10
C ARG A 38 18.96 -0.52 13.63
N ARG A 39 19.35 0.55 14.31
CA ARG A 39 19.18 0.68 15.76
C ARG A 39 17.75 1.08 16.13
N ARG A 40 17.06 1.77 15.23
CA ARG A 40 15.66 2.16 15.39
C ARG A 40 14.75 1.00 14.95
N PRO A 41 13.67 0.66 15.68
CA PRO A 41 12.67 -0.29 15.20
C PRO A 41 12.03 0.19 13.89
N LEU A 42 11.82 -0.72 12.93
CA LEU A 42 11.21 -0.37 11.64
C LEU A 42 9.82 0.26 11.82
N GLY A 43 9.00 -0.29 12.73
CA GLY A 43 7.65 0.20 13.01
C GLY A 43 7.59 1.60 13.61
N GLU A 44 8.71 2.16 14.05
CA GLU A 44 8.76 3.58 14.42
C GLU A 44 8.95 4.50 13.21
N VAL A 45 9.41 3.97 12.07
CA VAL A 45 9.75 4.71 10.84
C VAL A 45 8.70 4.49 9.75
N LEU A 46 8.27 3.25 9.56
CA LEU A 46 7.44 2.84 8.44
C LEU A 46 6.47 1.73 8.85
N GLN A 47 5.21 1.91 8.45
CA GLN A 47 4.22 0.84 8.38
C GLN A 47 3.88 0.57 6.91
N ILE A 48 3.86 -0.71 6.50
CA ILE A 48 3.38 -1.10 5.17
C ILE A 48 2.09 -1.90 5.34
N ILE A 49 1.05 -1.52 4.60
CA ILE A 49 -0.22 -2.23 4.54
C ILE A 49 -0.45 -2.67 3.10
N VAL A 50 -0.87 -3.92 2.91
CA VAL A 50 -1.25 -4.45 1.61
C VAL A 50 -2.73 -4.83 1.65
N ILE A 51 -3.49 -4.19 0.77
CA ILE A 51 -4.90 -4.43 0.54
C ILE A 51 -5.02 -5.40 -0.64
N HIS A 52 -5.46 -6.61 -0.33
CA HIS A 52 -5.71 -7.65 -1.31
C HIS A 52 -7.15 -7.60 -1.83
N PRO A 53 -7.41 -8.19 -3.00
CA PRO A 53 -8.77 -8.33 -3.49
C PRO A 53 -9.64 -9.12 -2.49
N GLY A 54 -10.85 -8.64 -2.25
CA GLY A 54 -11.79 -9.25 -1.29
C GLY A 54 -11.57 -8.87 0.18
N ASP A 55 -10.55 -8.07 0.52
CA ASP A 55 -10.40 -7.55 1.88
C ASP A 55 -11.59 -6.61 2.22
N PRO A 56 -12.30 -6.85 3.34
CA PRO A 56 -13.48 -6.07 3.65
C PRO A 56 -13.12 -4.69 4.24
N PRO A 57 -13.95 -3.65 4.03
CA PRO A 57 -13.64 -2.28 4.44
C PRO A 57 -13.26 -2.12 5.91
N GLU A 58 -13.95 -2.82 6.81
CA GLU A 58 -13.69 -2.75 8.25
C GLU A 58 -12.28 -3.22 8.61
N VAL A 59 -11.79 -4.28 7.96
CA VAL A 59 -10.43 -4.81 8.18
C VAL A 59 -9.40 -3.83 7.63
N ILE A 60 -9.68 -3.20 6.49
CA ILE A 60 -8.82 -2.17 5.90
C ILE A 60 -8.74 -0.95 6.83
N HIS A 61 -9.87 -0.46 7.33
CA HIS A 61 -9.94 0.72 8.20
C HIS A 61 -9.23 0.48 9.52
N ASP A 62 -9.40 -0.70 10.10
CA ASP A 62 -8.72 -1.07 11.35
C ASP A 62 -7.19 -1.09 11.19
N ALA A 63 -6.68 -1.54 10.04
CA ALA A 63 -5.23 -1.55 9.80
C ALA A 63 -4.64 -0.19 9.46
N VAL A 64 -5.37 0.59 8.65
CA VAL A 64 -4.94 1.92 8.19
C VAL A 64 -5.13 2.98 9.29
N GLY A 65 -6.09 2.76 10.21
CA GLY A 65 -6.42 3.66 11.31
C GLY A 65 -7.41 4.78 10.94
N PHE A 66 -7.93 4.80 9.73
CA PHE A 66 -8.92 5.76 9.24
C PHE A 66 -9.75 5.16 8.08
N PRO A 67 -10.93 5.72 7.77
CA PRO A 67 -11.88 5.09 6.86
C PRO A 67 -11.55 5.30 5.37
N ILE A 68 -10.42 4.75 4.91
CA ILE A 68 -9.88 4.94 3.55
C ILE A 68 -10.82 4.46 2.40
N CYS A 69 -11.80 3.62 2.70
CA CYS A 69 -12.77 3.10 1.71
C CYS A 69 -14.05 3.94 1.60
N TRP A 70 -14.21 5.00 2.40
CA TRP A 70 -15.35 5.91 2.29
C TRP A 70 -15.09 6.99 1.24
N ASP A 71 -16.04 7.91 1.07
CA ASP A 71 -15.79 9.10 0.27
C ASP A 71 -14.65 9.95 0.89
N GLN A 72 -13.95 10.70 0.04
CA GLN A 72 -12.68 11.34 0.42
C GLN A 72 -12.80 12.44 1.48
N ALA A 73 -14.01 12.84 1.89
CA ALA A 73 -14.20 14.04 2.70
C ALA A 73 -13.61 13.94 4.13
N GLU A 74 -13.38 12.74 4.65
CA GLU A 74 -12.94 12.50 6.04
C GLU A 74 -11.57 11.79 6.16
N GLN A 75 -10.86 11.56 5.05
CA GLN A 75 -9.59 10.84 5.04
C GLN A 75 -8.39 11.79 5.04
N PRO A 76 -7.27 11.46 5.71
CA PRO A 76 -6.01 12.12 5.44
C PRO A 76 -5.70 12.05 3.94
N GLY A 77 -5.20 13.14 3.38
CA GLY A 77 -4.63 13.11 2.03
C GLY A 77 -3.34 12.27 2.03
N TRP A 78 -3.14 11.47 0.99
CA TRP A 78 -1.81 10.93 0.72
C TRP A 78 -0.92 12.04 0.15
N GLU A 79 0.37 12.00 0.47
CA GLU A 79 1.37 12.96 -0.03
C GLU A 79 1.68 12.69 -1.51
N TRP A 80 1.75 11.42 -1.88
CA TRP A 80 1.93 10.99 -3.26
C TRP A 80 1.30 9.63 -3.52
N MET A 81 1.02 9.36 -4.80
CA MET A 81 0.54 8.08 -5.30
C MET A 81 1.42 7.65 -6.47
N ASN A 82 1.87 6.39 -6.47
CA ASN A 82 2.50 5.76 -7.61
C ASN A 82 1.68 4.59 -8.13
N ASP A 83 1.64 4.46 -9.44
CA ASP A 83 0.99 3.37 -10.13
C ASP A 83 2.05 2.43 -10.72
N HIS A 84 2.06 1.20 -10.23
CA HIS A 84 3.01 0.16 -10.63
C HIS A 84 2.40 -0.87 -11.58
N GLY A 85 1.16 -0.67 -12.05
CA GLY A 85 0.42 -1.63 -12.87
C GLY A 85 -0.54 -2.49 -12.03
N PRO A 86 -0.16 -3.69 -11.57
CA PRO A 86 -1.06 -4.49 -10.72
C PRO A 86 -1.23 -3.92 -9.30
N TRP A 87 -0.41 -2.94 -8.90
CA TRP A 87 -0.41 -2.35 -7.57
C TRP A 87 -0.37 -0.83 -7.64
N PHE A 88 -1.24 -0.17 -6.87
CA PHE A 88 -1.08 1.23 -6.51
C PHE A 88 -0.33 1.34 -5.19
N GLU A 89 0.41 2.43 -5.02
CA GLU A 89 1.12 2.74 -3.79
C GLU A 89 0.71 4.13 -3.32
N LEU A 90 0.08 4.20 -2.16
CA LEU A 90 -0.29 5.44 -1.50
C LEU A 90 0.68 5.71 -0.36
N ALA A 91 1.23 6.91 -0.30
CA ALA A 91 2.12 7.31 0.78
C ALA A 91 1.51 8.36 1.68
N TYR A 92 1.48 8.05 2.97
CA TYR A 92 1.04 8.94 4.03
C TYR A 92 2.24 9.33 4.87
N VAL A 93 2.45 10.64 5.02
CA VAL A 93 3.37 11.19 6.02
C VAL A 93 2.52 11.53 7.23
N LEU A 94 2.60 10.70 8.28
CA LEU A 94 1.74 10.81 9.46
C LEU A 94 2.38 11.69 10.53
N THR A 95 3.70 11.63 10.66
CA THR A 95 4.52 12.55 11.44
C THR A 95 5.85 12.80 10.71
N ASP A 96 6.67 13.72 11.22
CA ASP A 96 8.01 14.03 10.66
C ASP A 96 8.91 12.78 10.56
N ASP A 97 8.70 11.80 11.43
CA ASP A 97 9.56 10.62 11.59
C ASP A 97 8.85 9.29 11.29
N PHE A 98 7.58 9.33 10.86
CA PHE A 98 6.76 8.14 10.61
C PHE A 98 5.92 8.26 9.33
N GLY A 99 6.13 7.31 8.43
CA GLY A 99 5.36 7.15 7.20
C GLY A 99 4.53 5.87 7.19
N MET A 100 3.48 5.87 6.39
CA MET A 100 2.71 4.66 6.07
C MET A 100 2.60 4.52 4.55
N LEU A 101 2.89 3.32 4.06
CA LEU A 101 2.68 2.96 2.66
C LEU A 101 1.53 1.97 2.57
N VAL A 102 0.57 2.27 1.71
CA VAL A 102 -0.58 1.39 1.45
C VAL A 102 -0.49 0.91 0.00
N PHE A 103 -0.21 -0.38 -0.17
CA PHE A 103 -0.27 -1.05 -1.47
C PHE A 103 -1.68 -1.55 -1.72
N VAL A 104 -2.29 -1.11 -2.81
CA VAL A 104 -3.66 -1.45 -3.20
C VAL A 104 -3.62 -2.27 -4.47
N ALA A 105 -4.17 -3.48 -4.46
CA ALA A 105 -4.28 -4.30 -5.65
C ALA A 105 -5.22 -3.64 -6.68
N ASP A 106 -4.79 -3.49 -7.93
CA ASP A 106 -5.66 -3.10 -9.04
C ASP A 106 -6.45 -4.32 -9.54
N HIS A 107 -7.49 -4.70 -8.82
CA HIS A 107 -8.33 -5.85 -9.13
C HIS A 107 -9.82 -5.50 -9.00
N PRO A 108 -10.73 -6.07 -9.82
CA PRO A 108 -12.17 -5.83 -9.71
C PRO A 108 -12.77 -6.14 -8.33
N ASP A 109 -12.17 -7.08 -7.58
CA ASP A 109 -12.63 -7.43 -6.23
C ASP A 109 -11.98 -6.58 -5.12
N THR A 110 -11.10 -5.64 -5.46
CA THR A 110 -10.64 -4.61 -4.50
C THR A 110 -11.78 -3.63 -4.25
N ASN A 111 -11.89 -3.12 -3.02
CA ASN A 111 -12.91 -2.13 -2.67
C ASN A 111 -13.08 -1.03 -3.76
N ASP A 112 -14.29 -0.91 -4.29
CA ASP A 112 -14.59 -0.09 -5.47
C ASP A 112 -14.21 1.38 -5.29
N THR A 113 -14.54 1.99 -4.14
CA THR A 113 -14.24 3.39 -3.85
C THR A 113 -12.73 3.63 -3.83
N LEU A 114 -12.00 2.77 -3.11
CA LEU A 114 -10.55 2.90 -2.99
C LEU A 114 -9.87 2.71 -4.34
N ARG A 115 -10.27 1.68 -5.10
CA ARG A 115 -9.75 1.43 -6.45
C ARG A 115 -10.08 2.56 -7.41
N PHE A 116 -11.31 3.08 -7.36
CA PHE A 116 -11.73 4.24 -8.16
C PHE A 116 -10.86 5.46 -7.86
N ASN A 117 -10.59 5.76 -6.59
CA ASN A 117 -9.74 6.87 -6.20
C ASN A 117 -8.32 6.74 -6.76
N CYS A 118 -7.73 5.53 -6.69
CA CYS A 118 -6.40 5.27 -7.26
C CYS A 118 -6.40 5.47 -8.79
N LEU A 119 -7.39 4.91 -9.49
CA LEU A 119 -7.52 5.03 -10.95
C LEU A 119 -7.76 6.48 -11.40
N GLY A 120 -8.45 7.29 -10.60
CA GLY A 120 -8.75 8.69 -10.91
C GLY A 120 -7.50 9.56 -11.04
N VAL A 121 -6.39 9.17 -10.40
CA VAL A 121 -5.10 9.87 -10.45
C VAL A 121 -3.98 9.04 -11.11
N ALA A 122 -4.26 7.79 -11.48
CA ALA A 122 -3.31 6.90 -12.14
C ALA A 122 -2.87 7.45 -13.50
N ASN A 123 -1.56 7.52 -13.73
CA ASN A 123 -1.00 8.02 -14.98
C ASN A 123 -0.71 6.88 -15.96
N ARG A 124 -1.75 6.11 -16.34
CA ARG A 124 -1.62 5.06 -17.34
C ARG A 124 -1.86 5.60 -18.75
N PRO A 125 -1.06 5.20 -19.74
CA PRO A 125 -1.49 5.34 -21.12
C PRO A 125 -2.80 4.57 -21.30
N PRO A 126 -3.79 5.13 -22.01
CA PRO A 126 -5.02 4.42 -22.29
C PRO A 126 -4.70 3.10 -22.98
N THR A 127 -5.31 2.01 -22.50
CA THR A 127 -5.11 0.69 -23.10
C THR A 127 -5.48 0.77 -24.57
N PRO A 128 -4.60 0.40 -25.52
CA PRO A 128 -4.93 0.46 -26.93
C PRO A 128 -6.15 -0.43 -27.17
N ASN A 129 -7.18 0.17 -27.77
CA ASN A 129 -8.43 -0.50 -28.08
C ASN A 129 -8.09 -1.70 -28.97
N LYS A 130 -8.27 -2.93 -28.46
CA LYS A 130 -8.12 -4.13 -29.29
C LYS A 130 -9.31 -4.15 -30.25
N ALA A 131 -9.03 -3.85 -31.52
CA ALA A 131 -9.98 -3.98 -32.63
C ALA A 131 -10.40 -5.44 -32.84
#